data_AF-A6G2C1-F1
#
_entry.id   AF-A6G2C1-F1
#
_cell.length_a   1.000
_cell.length_b   1.000
_cell.length_c   1.000
_cell.angle_alpha   90.00
_cell.angle_beta   90.00
_cell.angle_gamma   90.00
#
_symmetry.space_group_name_H-M   'P 1'
#
loop_
_entity.id
_entity.type
_entity.pdbx_description
1 polymer ?
#
loop_
_entity_poly.entity_id
_entity_poly.type
_entity_poly.pdbx_seq_one_letter_code
_entity_poly.pdbx_strand_id
1 'polypeptide(L)'
;MSEAPHSRTHHIGTALTIVYVAGVVLLAVAPELGLRLLAKEGAVEQASHAVLVVAILAYAVVALRSRRPLALSLCAFLAVVLLEELDWGAIYAAKDVSSAFQARTGDVNFHNRWGGHSYLLFVLPVPLYGLLPFYPARLREPLERALGPAAPDRDAAAALLAGAGLMLLGLAVMSQREQQLDELNELVVYLWFAGVAALAMFAPEPHDPGSAGH
;
A
#
# COMPACT_ATOMS: atom_id res chain seq x y z
N MET A 1 -22.20 17.61 14.70
CA MET A 1 -21.36 18.51 13.88
C MET A 1 -20.56 17.61 12.96
N SER A 2 -20.82 17.67 11.64
CA SER A 2 -20.05 16.88 10.67
C SER A 2 -18.64 17.47 10.61
N GLU A 3 -17.61 16.69 10.92
CA GLU A 3 -16.23 17.06 10.56
C GLU A 3 -16.21 17.41 9.07
N ALA A 4 -15.51 18.49 8.73
CA ALA A 4 -15.30 18.84 7.33
C ALA A 4 -14.54 17.67 6.65
N PRO A 5 -15.01 17.16 5.50
CA PRO A 5 -14.43 15.98 4.85
C PRO A 5 -12.92 16.08 4.59
N HIS A 6 -12.38 17.30 4.44
CA HIS A 6 -10.94 17.56 4.27
C HIS A 6 -10.08 17.19 5.50
N SER A 7 -10.63 17.15 6.71
CA SER A 7 -9.86 16.88 7.94
C SER A 7 -9.18 15.50 7.89
N ARG A 8 -9.83 14.50 7.29
CA ARG A 8 -9.43 13.09 7.45
C ARG A 8 -8.33 12.68 6.48
N THR A 9 -8.33 13.20 5.26
CA THR A 9 -7.27 12.98 4.26
C THR A 9 -5.97 13.72 4.61
N HIS A 10 -6.06 14.87 5.30
CA HIS A 10 -4.88 15.54 5.86
C HIS A 10 -4.11 14.64 6.84
N HIS A 11 -4.79 13.77 7.59
CA HIS A 11 -4.12 12.84 8.50
C HIS A 11 -3.33 11.77 7.76
N ILE A 12 -3.78 11.31 6.58
CA ILE A 12 -3.03 10.37 5.74
C ILE A 12 -1.70 11.03 5.32
N GLY A 13 -1.75 12.17 4.64
CA GLY A 13 -0.53 12.85 4.17
C GLY A 13 0.45 13.20 5.31
N THR A 14 -0.09 13.60 6.47
CA THR A 14 0.71 13.87 7.67
C THR A 14 1.39 12.60 8.18
N ALA A 15 0.66 11.49 8.28
CA ALA A 15 1.22 10.21 8.74
C ALA A 15 2.32 9.70 7.81
N LEU A 16 2.10 9.74 6.48
CA LEU A 16 3.10 9.33 5.48
C LEU A 16 4.38 10.15 5.62
N THR A 17 4.24 11.48 5.75
CA THR A 17 5.37 12.39 5.90
C THR A 17 6.14 12.11 7.18
N ILE A 18 5.45 11.98 8.32
CA ILE A 18 6.08 11.72 9.61
C ILE A 18 6.83 10.39 9.60
N VAL A 19 6.20 9.31 9.10
CA VAL A 19 6.83 7.98 9.04
C VAL A 19 8.08 8.01 8.17
N TYR A 20 7.99 8.61 6.99
CA TYR A 20 9.14 8.68 6.07
C TYR A 20 10.29 9.51 6.65
N VAL A 21 9.99 10.73 7.12
CA VAL A 21 11.01 11.62 7.70
C VAL A 21 11.63 10.99 8.95
N ALA A 22 10.85 10.36 9.82
CA ALA A 22 11.36 9.67 11.00
C ALA A 22 12.31 8.52 10.62
N GLY A 23 11.98 7.72 9.60
CA GLY A 23 12.84 6.66 9.10
C GLY A 23 14.17 7.18 8.53
N VAL A 24 14.12 8.23 7.72
CA VAL A 24 15.34 8.87 7.16
C VAL A 24 16.19 9.50 8.26
N VAL A 25 15.57 10.21 9.21
CA VAL A 25 16.28 10.81 10.36
C VAL A 25 16.91 9.73 11.24
N LEU A 26 16.22 8.60 11.46
CA LEU A 26 16.76 7.48 12.22
C LEU A 26 17.99 6.87 11.54
N LEU A 27 17.94 6.67 10.22
CA LEU A 27 19.10 6.23 9.44
C LEU A 27 20.28 7.21 9.51
N ALA A 28 20.01 8.52 9.59
CA ALA A 28 21.04 9.54 9.66
C ALA A 28 21.68 9.66 11.06
N VAL A 29 20.87 9.64 12.11
CA VAL A 29 21.30 9.93 13.49
C VAL A 29 21.74 8.69 14.25
N ALA A 30 21.12 7.53 13.97
CA ALA A 30 21.42 6.25 14.62
C ALA A 30 21.51 5.13 13.57
N PRO A 31 22.53 5.17 12.68
CA PRO A 31 22.58 4.32 11.50
C PRO A 31 22.54 2.83 11.82
N GLU A 32 23.21 2.37 12.87
CA GLU A 32 23.21 0.95 13.26
C GLU A 32 21.83 0.47 13.72
N LEU A 33 21.04 1.35 14.33
CA LEU A 33 19.68 1.05 14.72
C LEU A 33 18.75 1.11 13.50
N GLY A 34 18.86 2.16 12.68
CA GLY A 34 18.08 2.30 11.45
C GLY A 34 18.28 1.13 10.50
N LEU A 35 19.53 0.73 10.24
CA LEU A 35 19.86 -0.43 9.41
C LEU A 35 19.30 -1.74 9.97
N ARG A 36 19.27 -1.91 11.30
CA ARG A 36 18.69 -3.11 11.92
C ARG A 36 17.16 -3.15 11.81
N LEU A 37 16.50 -2.00 11.95
CA LEU A 37 15.04 -1.93 11.89
C LEU A 37 14.52 -2.06 10.44
N LEU A 38 15.29 -1.54 9.48
CA LEU A 38 15.00 -1.55 8.04
C LEU A 38 15.68 -2.71 7.29
N ALA A 39 16.36 -3.61 8.00
CA ALA A 39 16.83 -4.84 7.39
C ALA A 39 15.63 -5.69 6.95
N LYS A 40 15.84 -6.54 5.94
CA LYS A 40 14.91 -7.62 5.64
C LYS A 40 14.71 -8.49 6.89
N GLU A 41 13.47 -8.88 7.11
CA GLU A 41 12.81 -9.45 8.28
C GLU A 41 12.87 -8.59 9.55
N GLY A 42 13.25 -7.32 9.41
CA GLY A 42 13.29 -6.34 10.47
C GLY A 42 11.89 -5.88 10.93
N ALA A 43 11.89 -5.03 11.96
CA ALA A 43 10.65 -4.54 12.55
C ALA A 43 9.80 -3.69 11.58
N VAL A 44 10.44 -2.98 10.63
CA VAL A 44 9.72 -2.17 9.65
C VAL A 44 8.99 -3.04 8.64
N GLU A 45 9.59 -4.12 8.16
CA GLU A 45 8.93 -5.08 7.27
C GLU A 45 7.74 -5.76 7.96
N GLN A 46 7.90 -6.20 9.21
CA GLN A 46 6.78 -6.78 9.96
C GLN A 46 5.63 -5.77 10.12
N ALA A 47 5.96 -4.50 10.35
CA ALA A 47 4.98 -3.42 10.39
C ALA A 47 4.34 -3.18 9.02
N SER A 48 5.11 -3.22 7.93
CA SER A 48 4.59 -3.05 6.56
C SER A 48 3.60 -4.17 6.22
N HIS A 49 3.90 -5.42 6.56
CA HIS A 49 3.00 -6.57 6.41
C HIS A 49 1.72 -6.42 7.23
N ALA A 50 1.83 -6.00 8.49
CA ALA A 50 0.67 -5.79 9.35
C ALA A 50 -0.25 -4.69 8.77
N VAL A 51 0.32 -3.59 8.29
CA VAL A 51 -0.42 -2.51 7.63
C VAL A 51 -1.06 -3.00 6.33
N LEU A 52 -0.35 -3.80 5.53
CA LEU A 52 -0.86 -4.39 4.30
C LEU A 52 -2.05 -5.32 4.56
N VAL A 53 -1.99 -6.16 5.60
CA VAL A 53 -3.12 -6.99 6.02
C VAL A 53 -4.33 -6.14 6.40
N VAL A 54 -4.13 -5.05 7.16
CA VAL A 54 -5.22 -4.11 7.49
C VAL A 54 -5.82 -3.50 6.22
N ALA A 55 -4.99 -3.10 5.26
CA ALA A 55 -5.46 -2.57 3.98
C ALA A 55 -6.29 -3.60 3.20
N ILE A 56 -5.81 -4.84 3.09
CA ILE A 56 -6.53 -5.96 2.43
C ILE A 56 -7.92 -6.14 3.06
N LEU A 57 -7.98 -6.25 4.39
CA LEU A 57 -9.24 -6.43 5.11
C LEU A 57 -10.18 -5.24 4.92
N ALA A 58 -9.66 -4.02 4.95
CA ALA A 58 -10.45 -2.81 4.74
C ALA A 58 -11.05 -2.77 3.32
N TYR A 59 -10.26 -3.04 2.27
CA TYR A 59 -10.77 -3.12 0.91
C TYR A 59 -11.77 -4.27 0.73
N ALA A 60 -11.54 -5.43 1.37
CA ALA A 60 -12.50 -6.53 1.35
C ALA A 60 -13.84 -6.11 1.95
N VAL A 61 -13.84 -5.44 3.10
CA VAL A 61 -15.07 -4.93 3.74
C VAL A 61 -15.77 -3.92 2.82
N VAL A 62 -15.05 -2.98 2.23
CA VAL A 62 -15.62 -2.00 1.29
C VAL A 62 -16.21 -2.69 0.07
N ALA A 63 -15.50 -3.66 -0.51
CA ALA A 63 -15.95 -4.42 -1.68
C ALA A 63 -17.23 -5.22 -1.40
N LEU A 64 -17.30 -5.90 -0.24
CA LEU A 64 -18.46 -6.69 0.17
C LEU A 64 -19.69 -5.82 0.44
N ARG A 65 -19.50 -4.67 1.13
CA ARG A 65 -20.59 -3.73 1.42
C ARG A 65 -21.15 -3.08 0.15
N SER A 66 -20.26 -2.57 -0.69
CA SER A 66 -20.64 -1.81 -1.89
C SER A 66 -20.92 -2.66 -3.13
N ARG A 67 -20.68 -3.98 -3.06
CA ARG A 67 -20.76 -4.94 -4.18
C ARG A 67 -19.97 -4.50 -5.42
N ARG A 68 -18.80 -3.91 -5.21
CA ARG A 68 -17.94 -3.37 -6.29
C ARG A 68 -16.79 -4.32 -6.63
N PRO A 69 -16.77 -4.94 -7.83
CA PRO A 69 -15.75 -5.92 -8.19
C PRO A 69 -14.36 -5.29 -8.31
N LEU A 70 -14.25 -4.01 -8.67
CA LEU A 70 -12.95 -3.34 -8.81
C LEU A 70 -12.26 -3.11 -7.45
N ALA A 71 -13.04 -2.89 -6.38
CA ALA A 71 -12.50 -2.85 -5.01
C ALA A 71 -12.01 -4.24 -4.56
N LEU A 72 -12.68 -5.31 -5.00
CA LEU A 72 -12.22 -6.68 -4.77
C LEU A 72 -10.92 -6.97 -5.56
N SER A 73 -10.78 -6.45 -6.77
CA SER A 73 -9.53 -6.57 -7.54
C SER A 73 -8.36 -5.87 -6.84
N LEU A 74 -8.57 -4.71 -6.20
CA LEU A 74 -7.56 -4.07 -5.36
C LEU A 74 -7.19 -4.92 -4.15
N CYS A 75 -8.18 -5.49 -3.47
CA CYS A 75 -7.94 -6.45 -2.37
C CYS A 75 -7.12 -7.66 -2.84
N ALA A 76 -7.46 -8.25 -3.99
CA ALA A 76 -6.75 -9.39 -4.55
C ALA A 76 -5.32 -9.03 -4.96
N PHE A 77 -5.13 -7.84 -5.55
CA PHE A 77 -3.80 -7.32 -5.89
C PHE A 77 -2.92 -7.17 -4.63
N LEU A 78 -3.42 -6.52 -3.58
CA LEU A 78 -2.69 -6.36 -2.32
C LEU A 78 -2.41 -7.71 -1.64
N ALA A 79 -3.31 -8.68 -1.77
CA ALA A 79 -3.07 -10.03 -1.29
C ALA A 79 -1.96 -10.74 -2.08
N VAL A 80 -1.90 -10.58 -3.40
CA VAL A 80 -0.78 -11.10 -4.21
C VAL A 80 0.53 -10.46 -3.78
N VAL A 81 0.56 -9.15 -3.56
CA VAL A 81 1.74 -8.45 -3.01
C VAL A 81 2.19 -9.08 -1.70
N LEU A 82 1.29 -9.24 -0.73
CA LEU A 82 1.63 -9.87 0.56
C LEU A 82 2.17 -11.29 0.35
N LEU A 83 1.53 -12.08 -0.52
CA LEU A 83 1.96 -13.44 -0.84
C LEU A 83 3.35 -13.48 -1.49
N GLU A 84 3.77 -12.43 -2.20
CA GLU A 84 5.12 -12.38 -2.76
C GLU A 84 6.20 -12.07 -1.73
N GLU A 85 5.88 -11.24 -0.72
CA GLU A 85 6.80 -10.84 0.36
C GLU A 85 7.02 -11.92 1.42
N LEU A 86 5.99 -12.72 1.72
CA LEU A 86 6.05 -13.71 2.79
C LEU A 86 7.20 -14.71 2.61
N ASP A 87 7.95 -14.97 3.70
CA ASP A 87 8.93 -16.06 3.74
C ASP A 87 8.22 -17.42 3.74
N TRP A 88 8.02 -17.94 2.52
CA TRP A 88 7.47 -19.26 2.29
C TRP A 88 8.35 -20.37 2.86
N GLY A 89 9.66 -20.14 3.02
CA GLY A 89 10.58 -21.04 3.72
C GLY A 89 10.16 -21.28 5.17
N ALA A 90 9.92 -20.21 5.93
CA ALA A 90 9.43 -20.28 7.31
C ALA A 90 7.97 -20.76 7.42
N ILE A 91 7.07 -20.27 6.55
CA ILE A 91 5.64 -20.63 6.58
C ILE A 91 5.42 -22.11 6.24
N TYR A 92 6.14 -22.64 5.26
CA TYR A 92 6.09 -24.06 4.89
C TYR A 92 7.14 -24.90 5.62
N ALA A 93 7.52 -24.54 6.86
CA ALA A 93 8.20 -25.48 7.77
C ALA A 93 7.44 -26.83 7.95
N ALA A 94 6.23 -26.96 7.39
CA ALA A 94 5.61 -28.20 6.91
C ALA A 94 6.29 -28.79 5.64
N LYS A 95 7.58 -29.11 5.79
CA LYS A 95 8.50 -30.06 5.13
C LYS A 95 8.54 -30.38 3.61
N ASP A 96 7.54 -30.17 2.75
CA ASP A 96 7.63 -30.69 1.36
C ASP A 96 7.57 -29.64 0.24
N VAL A 97 6.95 -28.48 0.46
CA VAL A 97 6.78 -27.45 -0.60
C VAL A 97 7.88 -26.39 -0.57
N SER A 98 8.30 -25.91 0.61
CA SER A 98 9.44 -24.99 0.72
C SER A 98 10.74 -25.63 0.28
N SER A 99 10.97 -26.87 0.67
CA SER A 99 12.13 -27.68 0.24
C SER A 99 12.15 -27.86 -1.27
N ALA A 100 11.01 -28.04 -1.93
CA ALA A 100 10.92 -28.11 -3.39
C ALA A 100 11.12 -26.74 -4.08
N PHE A 101 10.58 -25.65 -3.52
CA PHE A 101 10.80 -24.30 -4.04
C PHE A 101 12.27 -23.91 -3.88
N GLN A 102 12.79 -23.90 -2.65
CA GLN A 102 14.18 -23.56 -2.34
C GLN A 102 15.18 -24.49 -3.07
N ALA A 103 14.91 -25.79 -3.21
CA ALA A 103 15.78 -26.68 -3.99
C ALA A 103 15.75 -26.40 -5.50
N ARG A 104 14.67 -25.83 -6.04
CA ARG A 104 14.56 -25.46 -7.46
C ARG A 104 15.07 -24.06 -7.76
N THR A 105 14.97 -23.14 -6.81
CA THR A 105 15.19 -21.71 -7.04
C THR A 105 16.43 -21.18 -6.32
N GLY A 106 16.80 -21.76 -5.18
CA GLY A 106 17.82 -21.22 -4.27
C GLY A 106 17.29 -20.13 -3.35
N ASP A 107 16.03 -19.71 -3.51
CA ASP A 107 15.44 -18.55 -2.86
C ASP A 107 14.38 -18.95 -1.82
N VAL A 108 14.15 -18.07 -0.84
CA VAL A 108 13.20 -18.30 0.28
C VAL A 108 11.80 -17.70 0.05
N ASN A 109 11.68 -16.67 -0.80
CA ASN A 109 10.41 -16.11 -1.23
C ASN A 109 10.39 -15.82 -2.76
N PHE A 110 9.22 -15.50 -3.31
CA PHE A 110 9.08 -15.21 -4.76
C PHE A 110 9.65 -13.84 -5.14
N HIS A 111 9.54 -12.85 -4.25
CA HIS A 111 10.12 -11.51 -4.43
C HIS A 111 11.63 -11.58 -4.74
N ASN A 112 12.39 -12.35 -3.97
CA ASN A 112 13.84 -12.49 -4.12
C ASN A 112 14.22 -13.21 -5.42
N ARG A 113 13.43 -14.22 -5.84
CA ARG A 113 13.65 -14.94 -7.12
C ARG A 113 13.57 -14.01 -8.32
N TRP A 114 12.69 -13.02 -8.27
CA TRP A 114 12.59 -12.02 -9.33
C TRP A 114 13.58 -10.88 -9.12
N GLY A 115 14.56 -10.98 -8.22
CA GLY A 115 15.55 -9.93 -7.96
C GLY A 115 14.90 -8.60 -7.63
N GLY A 116 13.80 -8.61 -6.88
CA GLY A 116 13.01 -7.41 -6.57
C GLY A 116 12.17 -6.86 -7.72
N HIS A 117 12.08 -7.53 -8.88
CA HIS A 117 11.24 -7.05 -9.99
C HIS A 117 9.73 -7.14 -9.69
N SER A 118 9.34 -7.75 -8.57
CA SER A 118 8.02 -7.59 -7.95
C SER A 118 7.65 -6.12 -7.72
N TYR A 119 8.62 -5.20 -7.61
CA TYR A 119 8.34 -3.75 -7.65
C TYR A 119 7.58 -3.31 -8.91
N LEU A 120 7.73 -4.03 -10.04
CA LEU A 120 6.94 -3.78 -11.25
C LEU A 120 5.44 -4.00 -11.05
N LEU A 121 5.05 -4.83 -10.07
CA LEU A 121 3.65 -4.98 -9.66
C LEU A 121 3.08 -3.70 -9.06
N PHE A 122 3.92 -2.77 -8.59
CA PHE A 122 3.48 -1.47 -8.10
C PHE A 122 3.58 -0.37 -9.15
N VAL A 123 4.56 -0.46 -10.06
CA VAL A 123 4.89 0.60 -11.04
C VAL A 123 3.70 1.02 -11.91
N LEU A 124 2.77 0.11 -12.21
CA LEU A 124 1.57 0.44 -13.01
C LEU A 124 0.30 0.56 -12.15
N PRO A 125 -0.06 -0.41 -11.29
CA PRO A 125 -1.31 -0.35 -10.54
C PRO A 125 -1.39 0.82 -9.56
N VAL A 126 -0.28 1.19 -8.91
CA VAL A 126 -0.28 2.28 -7.91
C VAL A 126 -0.51 3.64 -8.57
N PRO A 127 0.20 4.02 -9.66
CA PRO A 127 -0.13 5.26 -10.37
C PRO A 127 -1.51 5.23 -11.04
N LEU A 128 -1.93 4.06 -11.59
CA LEU A 128 -3.24 3.89 -12.22
C LEU A 128 -4.40 4.17 -11.26
N TYR A 129 -4.27 3.67 -10.04
CA TYR A 129 -5.26 3.85 -9.00
C TYR A 129 -5.10 5.21 -8.28
N GLY A 130 -3.90 5.51 -7.78
CA GLY A 130 -3.64 6.66 -6.92
C GLY A 130 -3.69 8.02 -7.62
N LEU A 131 -3.48 8.08 -8.93
CA LEU A 131 -3.59 9.32 -9.71
C LEU A 131 -4.93 9.47 -10.43
N LEU A 132 -5.88 8.55 -10.19
CA LEU A 132 -7.21 8.57 -10.78
C LEU A 132 -7.88 9.95 -10.77
N PRO A 133 -7.82 10.76 -9.68
CA PRO A 133 -8.47 12.08 -9.62
C PRO A 133 -7.93 13.12 -10.61
N PHE A 134 -6.73 12.88 -11.14
CA PHE A 134 -6.06 13.75 -12.11
C PHE A 134 -6.26 13.29 -13.56
N TYR A 135 -6.94 12.15 -13.78
CA TYR A 135 -7.21 11.67 -15.12
C TYR A 135 -8.27 12.52 -15.82
N PRO A 136 -8.24 12.57 -17.18
CA PRO A 136 -9.32 13.19 -17.94
C PRO A 136 -10.68 12.59 -17.55
N ALA A 137 -11.73 13.43 -17.51
CA ALA A 137 -13.07 13.04 -17.04
C ALA A 137 -13.59 11.74 -17.69
N ARG A 138 -13.35 11.56 -18.99
CA ARG A 138 -13.71 10.36 -19.77
C ARG A 138 -13.18 9.04 -19.20
N LEU A 139 -12.02 9.06 -18.53
CA LEU A 139 -11.41 7.89 -17.89
C LEU A 139 -11.75 7.85 -16.40
N ARG A 140 -11.74 9.01 -15.75
CA ARG A 140 -11.94 9.15 -14.31
C ARG A 140 -13.35 8.72 -13.87
N GLU A 141 -14.39 9.26 -14.48
CA GLU A 141 -15.79 9.02 -14.07
C GLU A 141 -16.22 7.54 -14.07
N PRO A 142 -15.94 6.73 -15.12
CA PRO A 142 -16.32 5.31 -15.07
C PRO A 142 -15.55 4.54 -14.00
N LEU A 143 -14.28 4.88 -13.76
CA LEU A 143 -13.44 4.24 -12.74
C LEU A 143 -13.87 4.64 -11.33
N GLU A 144 -14.14 5.93 -11.08
CA GLU A 144 -14.70 6.41 -9.81
C GLU A 144 -16.04 5.73 -9.51
N ARG A 145 -16.91 5.58 -10.51
CA ARG A 145 -18.18 4.85 -10.35
C ARG A 145 -17.96 3.36 -10.07
N ALA A 146 -16.97 2.73 -10.70
CA ALA A 146 -16.66 1.32 -10.50
C ALA A 146 -16.03 1.05 -9.12
N LEU A 147 -15.21 1.97 -8.63
CA LEU A 147 -14.58 1.91 -7.31
C LEU A 147 -15.53 2.34 -6.18
N GLY A 148 -16.44 3.26 -6.46
CA GLY A 148 -17.36 3.83 -5.47
C GLY A 148 -16.59 4.49 -4.33
N PRO A 149 -16.91 4.19 -3.05
CA PRO A 149 -16.20 4.75 -1.89
C PRO A 149 -14.70 4.45 -1.86
N ALA A 150 -14.24 3.40 -2.56
CA ALA A 150 -12.84 3.05 -2.65
C ALA A 150 -12.06 3.90 -3.67
N ALA A 151 -12.69 4.86 -4.35
CA ALA A 151 -11.96 5.78 -5.22
C ALA A 151 -11.15 6.76 -4.36
N PRO A 152 -9.83 6.94 -4.61
CA PRO A 152 -9.06 7.96 -3.92
C PRO A 152 -9.57 9.33 -4.36
N ASP A 153 -9.62 10.28 -3.45
CA ASP A 153 -9.91 11.68 -3.77
C ASP A 153 -8.61 12.45 -4.09
N ARG A 154 -8.75 13.73 -4.44
CA ARG A 154 -7.61 14.59 -4.79
C ARG A 154 -6.63 14.78 -3.62
N ASP A 155 -7.12 14.81 -2.39
CA ASP A 155 -6.27 15.03 -1.22
C ASP A 155 -5.43 13.78 -0.93
N ALA A 156 -6.04 12.59 -1.06
CA ALA A 156 -5.33 11.31 -1.01
C ALA A 156 -4.31 11.17 -2.15
N ALA A 157 -4.66 11.59 -3.37
CA ALA A 157 -3.75 11.58 -4.51
C ALA A 157 -2.58 12.57 -4.33
N ALA A 158 -2.84 13.74 -3.75
CA ALA A 158 -1.81 14.71 -3.40
C ALA A 158 -0.88 14.18 -2.30
N ALA A 159 -1.43 13.48 -1.29
CA ALA A 159 -0.65 12.81 -0.26
C ALA A 159 0.27 11.72 -0.84
N LEU A 160 -0.22 10.95 -1.81
CA LEU A 160 0.61 9.97 -2.55
C LEU A 160 1.75 10.67 -3.29
N LEU A 161 1.46 11.75 -4.03
CA LEU A 161 2.47 12.49 -4.78
C LEU A 161 3.52 13.13 -3.85
N ALA A 162 3.11 13.67 -2.71
CA ALA A 162 4.01 14.20 -1.70
C ALA A 162 4.90 13.10 -1.11
N GLY A 163 4.31 11.94 -0.78
CA GLY A 163 5.05 10.75 -0.34
C GLY A 163 6.06 10.29 -1.38
N ALA A 164 5.65 10.13 -2.64
CA ALA A 164 6.54 9.77 -3.73
C ALA A 164 7.67 10.79 -3.93
N GLY A 165 7.39 12.08 -3.81
CA GLY A 165 8.41 13.14 -3.85
C GLY A 165 9.41 13.02 -2.70
N LEU A 166 8.95 12.73 -1.49
CA LEU A 166 9.83 12.45 -0.34
C LEU A 166 10.67 11.20 -0.56
N MET A 167 10.08 10.13 -1.12
CA MET A 167 10.80 8.90 -1.46
C MET A 167 11.92 9.15 -2.46
N LEU A 168 11.64 9.88 -3.55
CA LEU A 168 12.64 10.26 -4.55
C LEU A 168 13.74 11.14 -3.95
N LEU A 169 13.39 12.07 -3.06
CA LEU A 169 14.36 12.89 -2.36
C LEU A 169 15.23 12.04 -1.41
N GLY A 170 14.63 11.11 -0.67
CA GLY A 170 15.34 10.18 0.20
C GLY A 170 16.31 9.30 -0.58
N LEU A 171 15.87 8.73 -1.72
CA LEU A 171 16.73 7.98 -2.64
C LEU A 171 17.89 8.84 -3.17
N ALA A 172 17.63 10.09 -3.54
CA ALA A 172 18.68 11.00 -4.01
C ALA A 172 19.71 11.34 -2.92
N VAL A 173 19.26 11.50 -1.67
CA VAL A 173 20.11 11.90 -0.53
C VAL A 173 20.84 10.69 0.09
N MET A 174 20.22 9.50 0.05
CA MET A 174 20.69 8.26 0.69
C MET A 174 20.92 7.15 -0.35
N SER A 175 21.39 7.50 -1.55
CA SER A 175 21.55 6.56 -2.67
C SER A 175 22.43 5.34 -2.33
N GLN A 176 23.40 5.49 -1.43
CA GLN A 176 24.23 4.38 -0.94
C GLN A 176 23.48 3.39 -0.05
N ARG A 177 22.26 3.72 0.36
CA ARG A 177 21.38 2.95 1.25
C ARG A 177 20.00 2.71 0.64
N GLU A 178 19.92 2.73 -0.69
CA GLU A 178 18.68 2.51 -1.46
C GLU A 178 17.94 1.25 -0.96
N GLN A 179 18.64 0.13 -0.84
CA GLN A 179 18.08 -1.14 -0.34
C GLN A 179 17.47 -1.06 1.06
N GLN A 180 17.90 -0.13 1.92
CA GLN A 180 17.30 0.03 3.25
C GLN A 180 16.16 1.02 3.26
N LEU A 181 16.04 1.85 2.22
CA LEU A 181 14.85 2.69 2.03
C LEU A 181 13.68 1.90 1.46
N ASP A 182 13.92 0.75 0.84
CA ASP A 182 12.90 -0.12 0.27
C ASP A 182 11.80 -0.50 1.27
N GLU A 183 12.17 -1.03 2.44
CA GLU A 183 11.18 -1.39 3.48
C GLU A 183 10.41 -0.17 4.01
N LEU A 184 11.06 1.00 4.07
CA LEU A 184 10.41 2.25 4.45
C LEU A 184 9.45 2.74 3.36
N ASN A 185 9.86 2.60 2.10
CA ASN A 185 9.08 2.95 0.91
C ASN A 185 7.81 2.10 0.85
N GLU A 186 7.93 0.79 1.05
CA GLU A 186 6.81 -0.14 1.14
C GLU A 186 5.84 0.23 2.24
N LEU A 187 6.34 0.45 3.46
CA LEU A 187 5.51 0.86 4.59
C LEU A 187 4.69 2.13 4.27
N VAL A 188 5.31 3.14 3.64
CA VAL A 188 4.61 4.37 3.24
C VAL A 188 3.53 4.09 2.19
N VAL A 189 3.81 3.28 1.18
CA VAL A 189 2.82 2.90 0.16
C VAL A 189 1.65 2.14 0.80
N TYR A 190 1.92 1.19 1.69
CA TYR A 190 0.87 0.41 2.36
C TYR A 190 0.05 1.27 3.33
N LEU A 191 0.68 2.21 4.05
CA LEU A 191 -0.03 3.17 4.89
C LEU A 191 -0.97 4.05 4.07
N TRP A 192 -0.57 4.43 2.85
CA TRP A 192 -1.45 5.18 1.95
C TRP A 192 -2.66 4.34 1.55
N PHE A 193 -2.47 3.09 1.13
CA PHE A 193 -3.57 2.17 0.79
C PHE A 193 -4.51 1.94 1.99
N ALA A 194 -3.96 1.70 3.18
CA ALA A 194 -4.72 1.52 4.41
C ALA A 194 -5.52 2.77 4.77
N GLY A 195 -4.91 3.95 4.62
CA GLY A 195 -5.57 5.24 4.86
C GLY A 195 -6.78 5.44 3.94
N VAL A 196 -6.61 5.24 2.63
CA VAL A 196 -7.69 5.36 1.65
C VAL A 196 -8.81 4.37 1.94
N ALA A 197 -8.48 3.10 2.21
CA ALA A 197 -9.46 2.07 2.53
C ALA A 197 -10.22 2.36 3.84
N ALA A 198 -9.53 2.86 4.86
CA ALA A 198 -10.15 3.25 6.12
C ALA A 198 -11.17 4.38 5.92
N LEU A 199 -10.84 5.41 5.13
CA LEU A 199 -11.79 6.47 4.80
C LEU A 199 -13.01 5.93 4.05
N ALA A 200 -12.78 5.02 3.09
CA ALA A 200 -13.83 4.37 2.32
C ALA A 200 -14.78 3.52 3.19
N MET A 201 -14.27 2.86 4.24
CA MET A 201 -15.09 2.09 5.19
C MET A 201 -16.09 2.96 5.96
N PHE A 202 -15.75 4.21 6.24
CA PHE A 202 -16.59 5.15 6.98
C PHE A 202 -17.43 6.07 6.07
N ALA A 203 -17.26 5.95 4.75
CA ALA A 203 -18.09 6.69 3.82
C ALA A 203 -19.55 6.19 3.88
N PRO A 204 -20.54 7.08 3.92
CA PRO A 204 -21.94 6.68 3.81
C PRO A 204 -22.16 5.98 2.46
N GLU A 205 -22.95 4.91 2.45
CA GLU A 205 -23.32 4.28 1.19
C GLU A 205 -24.10 5.29 0.34
N PRO A 206 -23.79 5.42 -0.95
CA PRO A 206 -24.59 6.26 -1.82
C PRO A 206 -26.01 5.72 -1.80
N HIS A 207 -26.95 6.52 -1.26
CA HIS A 207 -28.37 6.23 -1.34
C HIS A 207 -28.71 6.00 -2.81
N ASP A 208 -29.14 4.78 -3.14
CA ASP A 208 -29.65 4.47 -4.45
C ASP A 208 -30.96 5.27 -4.64
N PRO A 209 -30.97 6.32 -5.48
CA PRO A 209 -32.16 7.15 -5.64
C PRO A 209 -33.33 6.36 -6.28
N GLY A 210 -33.08 5.12 -6.76
CA GLY A 210 -34.10 4.21 -7.29
C GLY A 210 -34.92 3.46 -6.24
N SER A 211 -34.57 3.51 -4.95
CA SER A 211 -35.28 2.73 -3.90
C SER A 211 -36.51 3.43 -3.31
N ALA A 212 -36.79 4.69 -3.69
CA ALA A 212 -37.97 5.45 -3.25
C ALA A 212 -39.20 5.27 -4.16
N GLY A 213 -39.15 4.37 -5.15
CA GLY A 213 -40.20 4.18 -6.14
C GLY A 213 -40.80 2.78 -6.15
N HIS A 214 -41.30 2.29 -5.01
CA HIS A 214 -42.22 1.14 -4.94
C HIS A 214 -43.28 1.36 -3.86
#